data_AF-A0A7U6KEN4-F1
#
_entry.id   AF-A0A7U6KEN4-F1
#
_cell.length_a   1.000
_cell.length_b   1.000
_cell.length_c   1.000
_cell.angle_alpha   90.00
_cell.angle_beta   90.00
_cell.angle_gamma   90.00
#
_symmetry.space_group_name_H-M   'P 1'
#
loop_
_entity.id
_entity.type
_entity.pdbx_description
1 polymer ?
#
loop_
_entity_poly.entity_id
_entity_poly.type
_entity_poly.pdbx_seq_one_letter_code
_entity_poly.pdbx_strand_id
1 'polypeptide(L)'
;MKKKLLMLTLAACLLFLMPTTKADAASVTELKEGQNYKIDLNGDGRKETFKYTTLETSSKSILKLYINGKHVYSHSESYGWPGKVCLADFNKKDKYKEICFEFNSDSDCLEIMKILRYQNKKLKAVASRRTSNSEFSGRVTIANAQKGDGTVTVRIDTPYYETSLGCYFVDIQYQIKKGTLVKTSPTIYPVSSNWKKSPYTLSKQVTFTTTRTGTKKAFTLAKGQVVYLNKVSCKKEGTTISIQVRTRSGKLGWLKLKNFNFYKEAYAWG
;
A
#
# COMPACT_ATOMS: atom_id res chain seq x y z
N MET A 1 29.41 50.82 -45.46
CA MET A 1 30.28 50.11 -44.49
C MET A 1 29.43 49.13 -43.69
N LYS A 2 29.82 47.85 -43.71
CA LYS A 2 29.18 46.73 -42.99
C LYS A 2 29.32 46.91 -41.48
N LYS A 3 28.27 46.65 -40.70
CA LYS A 3 28.33 45.93 -39.41
C LYS A 3 27.03 45.15 -39.18
N LYS A 4 27.16 43.82 -39.13
CA LYS A 4 26.16 42.84 -38.67
C LYS A 4 26.15 42.80 -37.14
N LEU A 5 24.99 42.63 -36.50
CA LEU A 5 24.74 41.92 -35.22
C LEU A 5 23.29 42.22 -34.80
N LEU A 6 22.45 41.36 -34.24
CA LEU A 6 22.31 39.92 -34.07
C LEU A 6 20.90 39.76 -33.46
N MET A 7 20.11 38.80 -33.91
CA MET A 7 18.83 38.44 -33.30
C MET A 7 19.02 38.08 -31.82
N LEU A 8 18.11 38.53 -30.96
CA LEU A 8 17.80 37.83 -29.72
C LEU A 8 16.27 37.74 -29.59
N THR A 9 15.70 36.67 -30.14
CA THR A 9 14.33 36.22 -29.86
C THR A 9 14.27 35.70 -28.43
N LEU A 10 13.67 36.47 -27.53
CA LEU A 10 13.36 36.03 -26.17
C LEU A 10 12.03 35.23 -26.21
N ALA A 11 12.13 33.93 -26.48
CA ALA A 11 11.03 33.00 -26.27
C ALA A 11 10.84 32.80 -24.76
N ALA A 12 9.92 33.56 -24.16
CA ALA A 12 9.50 33.34 -22.78
C ALA A 12 8.70 32.04 -22.71
N CYS A 13 9.37 30.94 -22.35
CA CYS A 13 8.75 29.72 -21.88
C CYS A 13 7.92 30.04 -20.62
N LEU A 14 6.63 30.34 -20.81
CA LEU A 14 5.60 30.24 -19.78
C LEU A 14 5.46 28.76 -19.40
N LEU A 15 6.38 28.30 -18.55
CA LEU A 15 6.22 27.08 -17.77
C LEU A 15 4.94 27.23 -16.96
N PHE A 16 3.94 26.45 -17.31
CA PHE A 16 2.73 26.21 -16.53
C PHE A 16 3.12 25.86 -15.10
N LEU A 17 3.12 26.87 -14.22
CA LEU A 17 3.03 26.68 -12.78
C LEU A 17 1.58 26.33 -12.45
N MET A 18 1.16 25.12 -12.83
CA MET A 18 -0.06 24.57 -12.26
C MET A 18 0.22 24.29 -10.79
N PRO A 19 -0.58 24.82 -9.85
CA PRO A 19 -0.46 24.44 -8.46
C PRO A 19 -0.65 22.92 -8.37
N THR A 20 0.35 22.22 -7.84
CA THR A 20 0.18 20.82 -7.46
C THR A 20 -0.84 20.79 -6.33
N THR A 21 -2.12 20.62 -6.68
CA THR A 21 -3.13 20.26 -5.70
C THR A 21 -2.66 18.96 -5.07
N LYS A 22 -2.50 18.97 -3.74
CA LYS A 22 -2.34 17.71 -3.01
C LYS A 22 -3.56 16.89 -3.37
N ALA A 23 -3.37 15.82 -4.14
CA ALA A 23 -4.43 14.88 -4.44
C ALA A 23 -4.98 14.43 -3.08
N ASP A 24 -6.24 14.77 -2.82
CA ASP A 24 -6.91 14.34 -1.60
C ASP A 24 -6.84 12.82 -1.58
N ALA A 25 -6.43 12.22 -0.47
CA ALA A 25 -6.27 10.77 -0.43
C ALA A 25 -7.65 10.14 -0.65
N ALA A 26 -7.79 9.20 -1.58
CA ALA A 26 -8.99 8.37 -1.62
C ALA A 26 -8.98 7.48 -0.37
N SER A 27 -9.98 7.63 0.48
CA SER A 27 -10.19 6.71 1.60
C SER A 27 -10.78 5.40 1.08
N VAL A 28 -10.22 4.27 1.51
CA VAL A 28 -10.88 2.98 1.34
C VAL A 28 -12.01 2.87 2.36
N THR A 29 -13.21 2.60 1.88
CA THR A 29 -14.37 2.34 2.73
C THR A 29 -14.56 0.84 2.83
N GLU A 30 -14.30 0.28 4.01
CA GLU A 30 -14.65 -1.10 4.30
C GLU A 30 -16.18 -1.23 4.44
N LEU A 31 -16.71 -2.26 3.81
CA LEU A 31 -18.15 -2.52 3.76
C LEU A 31 -18.51 -3.63 4.72
N LYS A 32 -19.73 -3.57 5.22
CA LYS A 32 -20.32 -4.58 6.09
C LYS A 32 -21.30 -5.43 5.30
N GLU A 33 -21.31 -6.72 5.64
CA GLU A 33 -22.16 -7.69 4.97
C GLU A 33 -23.64 -7.33 5.14
N GLY A 34 -24.43 -7.58 4.09
CA GLY A 34 -25.88 -7.38 4.10
C GLY A 34 -26.33 -5.91 4.03
N GLN A 35 -25.42 -4.95 4.21
CA GLN A 35 -25.74 -3.53 4.12
C GLN A 35 -25.86 -3.05 2.67
N ASN A 36 -26.81 -2.14 2.45
CA ASN A 36 -27.00 -1.47 1.16
C ASN A 36 -26.21 -0.15 1.15
N TYR A 37 -25.40 0.04 0.10
CA TYR A 37 -24.63 1.26 -0.10
C TYR A 37 -25.03 1.93 -1.41
N LYS A 38 -25.34 3.23 -1.38
CA LYS A 38 -25.67 4.02 -2.59
C LYS A 38 -24.43 4.72 -3.15
N ILE A 39 -23.87 4.22 -4.24
CA ILE A 39 -22.59 4.68 -4.82
C ILE A 39 -22.73 4.81 -6.33
N ASP A 40 -22.23 5.90 -6.89
CA ASP A 40 -22.00 6.01 -8.34
C ASP A 40 -20.69 5.26 -8.67
N LEU A 41 -20.81 4.04 -9.18
CA LEU A 41 -19.69 3.12 -9.43
C LEU A 41 -19.04 3.36 -10.80
N ASN A 42 -19.77 3.94 -11.74
CA ASN A 42 -19.37 4.08 -13.14
C ASN A 42 -19.18 5.54 -13.60
N GLY A 43 -19.47 6.50 -12.71
CA GLY A 43 -19.33 7.93 -12.90
C GLY A 43 -20.36 8.54 -13.85
N ASP A 44 -21.55 7.94 -13.97
CA ASP A 44 -22.64 8.47 -14.80
C ASP A 44 -23.58 9.43 -14.05
N GLY A 45 -23.29 9.71 -12.78
CA GLY A 45 -24.07 10.57 -11.91
C GLY A 45 -25.26 9.88 -11.24
N ARG A 46 -25.59 8.64 -11.61
CA ARG A 46 -26.64 7.83 -10.97
C ARG A 46 -25.99 6.86 -10.00
N LYS A 47 -26.49 6.86 -8.76
CA LYS A 47 -25.98 5.95 -7.73
C LYS A 47 -26.63 4.57 -7.88
N GLU A 48 -25.81 3.53 -7.98
CA GLU A 48 -26.22 2.16 -7.77
C GLU A 48 -26.38 1.82 -6.30
N THR A 49 -27.24 0.85 -5.99
CA THR A 49 -27.28 0.19 -4.68
C THR A 49 -26.41 -1.06 -4.71
N PHE A 50 -25.27 -1.02 -4.03
CA PHE A 50 -24.37 -2.17 -3.86
C PHE A 50 -24.66 -2.89 -2.53
N LYS A 51 -24.60 -4.22 -2.56
CA LYS A 51 -24.63 -5.09 -1.38
C LYS A 51 -23.78 -6.33 -1.63
N TYR A 52 -23.19 -6.89 -0.59
CA TYR A 52 -22.61 -8.22 -0.65
C TYR A 52 -23.17 -9.13 0.45
N THR A 53 -23.10 -10.43 0.20
CA THR A 53 -23.37 -11.49 1.17
C THR A 53 -22.29 -12.56 1.05
N THR A 54 -22.02 -13.24 2.14
CA THR A 54 -21.17 -14.42 2.18
C THR A 54 -22.02 -15.66 2.43
N LEU A 55 -21.49 -16.82 2.07
CA LEU A 55 -22.09 -18.12 2.34
C LEU A 55 -20.95 -19.11 2.53
N GLU A 56 -20.99 -19.86 3.62
CA GLU A 56 -20.10 -20.99 3.87
C GLU A 56 -20.85 -22.30 3.63
N THR A 57 -20.18 -23.23 2.97
CA THR A 57 -20.64 -24.61 2.80
C THR A 57 -19.60 -25.55 3.39
N SER A 58 -19.90 -26.85 3.43
CA SER A 58 -18.95 -27.87 3.89
C SER A 58 -17.64 -27.93 3.10
N SER A 59 -17.55 -27.29 1.94
CA SER A 59 -16.37 -27.36 1.06
C SER A 59 -15.88 -26.03 0.50
N LYS A 60 -16.65 -24.94 0.67
CA LYS A 60 -16.36 -23.65 0.02
C LYS A 60 -16.87 -22.47 0.83
N SER A 61 -16.12 -21.39 0.75
CA SER A 61 -16.57 -20.05 1.09
C SER A 61 -16.95 -19.31 -0.18
N ILE A 62 -18.10 -18.63 -0.18
CA ILE A 62 -18.67 -17.97 -1.36
C ILE A 62 -18.99 -16.51 -1.03
N LEU A 63 -18.47 -15.60 -1.82
CA LEU A 63 -18.83 -14.18 -1.83
C LEU A 63 -19.80 -13.93 -2.99
N LYS A 64 -20.94 -13.31 -2.72
CA LYS A 64 -21.94 -12.89 -3.73
C LYS A 64 -22.09 -11.37 -3.71
N LEU A 65 -22.04 -10.75 -4.88
CA LEU A 65 -22.16 -9.31 -5.06
C LEU A 65 -23.45 -8.97 -5.81
N TYR A 66 -24.15 -7.95 -5.33
CA TYR A 66 -25.41 -7.48 -5.85
C TYR A 66 -25.33 -5.99 -6.18
N ILE A 67 -25.91 -5.61 -7.32
CA ILE A 67 -26.06 -4.23 -7.76
C ILE A 67 -27.52 -4.02 -8.13
N ASN A 68 -28.15 -3.00 -7.55
CA ASN A 68 -29.58 -2.69 -7.71
C ASN A 68 -30.47 -3.90 -7.44
N GLY A 69 -30.15 -4.66 -6.37
CA GLY A 69 -30.87 -5.87 -5.98
C GLY A 69 -30.60 -7.10 -6.85
N LYS A 70 -29.95 -6.94 -8.01
CA LYS A 70 -29.62 -8.04 -8.92
C LYS A 70 -28.25 -8.63 -8.58
N HIS A 71 -28.17 -9.97 -8.53
CA HIS A 71 -26.89 -10.68 -8.46
C HIS A 71 -26.08 -10.44 -9.75
N VAL A 72 -24.83 -10.01 -9.60
CA VAL A 72 -23.97 -9.64 -10.74
C VAL A 72 -22.63 -10.34 -10.76
N TYR A 73 -22.19 -10.91 -9.63
CA TYR A 73 -20.89 -11.57 -9.52
C TYR A 73 -20.85 -12.51 -8.32
N SER A 74 -20.12 -13.61 -8.46
CA SER A 74 -19.76 -14.50 -7.36
C SER A 74 -18.27 -14.85 -7.43
N HIS A 75 -17.68 -15.08 -6.27
CA HIS A 75 -16.36 -15.70 -6.15
C HIS A 75 -16.42 -16.77 -5.07
N SER A 76 -15.74 -17.89 -5.27
CA SER A 76 -15.66 -18.94 -4.28
C SER A 76 -14.24 -19.47 -4.19
N GLU A 77 -13.79 -19.79 -2.98
CA GLU A 77 -12.57 -20.54 -2.72
C GLU A 77 -12.91 -21.80 -1.91
N SER A 78 -12.20 -22.89 -2.19
CA SER A 78 -12.28 -24.12 -1.38
C SER A 78 -11.43 -24.06 -0.12
N TYR A 79 -10.50 -23.11 -0.07
CA TYR A 79 -9.63 -22.87 1.07
C TYR A 79 -9.60 -21.36 1.34
N GLY A 80 -9.90 -20.98 2.58
CA GLY A 80 -10.02 -19.60 3.02
C GLY A 80 -11.47 -19.10 3.14
N TRP A 81 -11.61 -17.97 3.81
CA TRP A 81 -12.87 -17.31 4.12
C TRP A 81 -12.86 -15.86 3.58
N PRO A 82 -14.03 -15.25 3.33
CA PRO A 82 -14.09 -13.85 2.93
C PRO A 82 -13.55 -12.98 4.07
N GLY A 83 -12.51 -12.20 3.78
CA GLY A 83 -11.94 -11.24 4.71
C GLY A 83 -12.57 -9.87 4.49
N LYS A 84 -11.81 -8.96 3.86
CA LYS A 84 -12.25 -7.60 3.59
C LYS A 84 -13.08 -7.51 2.32
N VAL A 85 -14.17 -6.73 2.34
CA VAL A 85 -14.81 -6.17 1.15
C VAL A 85 -14.78 -4.66 1.27
N CYS A 86 -14.30 -3.95 0.25
CA CYS A 86 -14.16 -2.49 0.33
C CYS A 86 -14.42 -1.77 -0.99
N LEU A 87 -14.66 -0.48 -0.88
CA LEU A 87 -14.74 0.46 -2.00
C LEU A 87 -13.55 1.39 -1.96
N ALA A 88 -13.01 1.69 -3.13
CA ALA A 88 -11.97 2.68 -3.31
C ALA A 88 -12.09 3.36 -4.66
N ASP A 89 -11.55 4.56 -4.76
CA ASP A 89 -11.29 5.22 -6.04
C ASP A 89 -9.77 5.21 -6.22
N PHE A 90 -9.24 4.19 -6.91
CA PHE A 90 -7.79 4.08 -7.11
C PHE A 90 -7.27 5.04 -8.16
N ASN A 91 -8.15 5.59 -9.01
CA ASN A 91 -7.78 6.49 -10.08
C ASN A 91 -8.88 7.54 -10.31
N LYS A 92 -8.76 8.68 -9.62
CA LYS A 92 -9.74 9.78 -9.70
C LYS A 92 -9.87 10.41 -11.08
N LYS A 93 -8.96 10.06 -12.01
CA LYS A 93 -8.98 10.50 -13.41
C LYS A 93 -9.79 9.57 -14.29
N ASP A 94 -10.03 8.34 -13.85
CA ASP A 94 -11.04 7.49 -14.47
C ASP A 94 -12.30 7.57 -13.62
N LYS A 95 -13.44 7.58 -14.30
CA LYS A 95 -14.74 7.84 -13.70
C LYS A 95 -15.23 6.73 -12.75
N TYR A 96 -14.42 5.70 -12.51
CA TYR A 96 -14.85 4.48 -11.82
C TYR A 96 -14.52 4.53 -10.34
N LYS A 97 -15.37 3.86 -9.55
CA LYS A 97 -15.04 3.43 -8.20
C LYS A 97 -14.96 1.91 -8.19
N GLU A 98 -13.88 1.38 -7.65
CA GLU A 98 -13.63 -0.05 -7.59
C GLU A 98 -14.23 -0.69 -6.35
N ILE A 99 -14.75 -1.89 -6.53
CA ILE A 99 -15.07 -2.82 -5.44
C ILE A 99 -13.91 -3.79 -5.32
N CYS A 100 -13.38 -3.95 -4.12
CA CYS A 100 -12.33 -4.93 -3.84
C CYS A 100 -12.81 -5.96 -2.83
N PHE A 101 -12.27 -7.15 -2.94
CA PHE A 101 -12.43 -8.16 -1.90
C PHE A 101 -11.16 -8.97 -1.70
N GLU A 102 -11.03 -9.50 -0.50
CA GLU A 102 -9.95 -10.37 -0.04
C GLU A 102 -10.58 -11.68 0.49
N PHE A 103 -9.98 -12.81 0.16
CA PHE A 103 -10.16 -14.05 0.91
C PHE A 103 -8.88 -14.30 1.68
N ASN A 104 -9.03 -14.70 2.94
CA ASN A 104 -7.93 -14.99 3.84
C ASN A 104 -7.90 -16.48 4.19
N SER A 105 -6.73 -16.97 4.54
CA SER A 105 -6.47 -18.30 5.07
C SER A 105 -5.80 -18.18 6.45
N ASP A 106 -5.33 -19.31 6.99
CA ASP A 106 -4.77 -19.42 8.33
C ASP A 106 -3.80 -18.28 8.67
N SER A 107 -3.89 -17.79 9.91
CA SER A 107 -3.14 -16.63 10.40
C SER A 107 -3.42 -15.31 9.64
N ASP A 108 -4.62 -15.16 9.08
CA ASP A 108 -5.05 -14.01 8.27
C ASP A 108 -4.18 -13.78 7.03
N CYS A 109 -3.57 -14.84 6.52
CA CYS A 109 -2.78 -14.75 5.30
C CYS A 109 -3.71 -14.51 4.12
N LEU A 110 -3.29 -13.66 3.18
CA LEU A 110 -4.07 -13.48 1.96
C LEU A 110 -4.08 -14.79 1.17
N GLU A 111 -5.23 -15.21 0.68
CA GLU A 111 -5.32 -16.25 -0.36
C GLU A 111 -5.44 -15.57 -1.73
N ILE A 112 -6.48 -14.74 -1.90
CA ILE A 112 -6.72 -13.97 -3.11
C ILE A 112 -7.28 -12.59 -2.81
N MET A 113 -6.81 -11.61 -3.55
CA MET A 113 -7.36 -10.27 -3.64
C MET A 113 -7.86 -10.03 -5.07
N LYS A 114 -9.03 -9.42 -5.22
CA LYS A 114 -9.51 -8.91 -6.52
C LYS A 114 -9.98 -7.47 -6.41
N ILE A 115 -9.79 -6.75 -7.52
CA ILE A 115 -10.29 -5.40 -7.75
C ILE A 115 -11.22 -5.47 -8.95
N LEU A 116 -12.46 -5.03 -8.77
CA LEU A 116 -13.54 -5.12 -9.74
C LEU A 116 -14.03 -3.72 -10.14
N ARG A 117 -14.40 -3.57 -11.42
CA ARG A 117 -15.11 -2.38 -11.93
C ARG A 117 -16.50 -2.75 -12.42
N TYR A 118 -17.47 -1.87 -12.17
CA TYR A 118 -18.80 -1.98 -12.76
C TYR A 118 -18.81 -1.30 -14.13
N GLN A 119 -18.91 -2.12 -15.19
CA GLN A 119 -18.83 -1.67 -16.57
C GLN A 119 -19.83 -2.46 -17.41
N ASN A 120 -20.60 -1.77 -18.25
CA ASN A 120 -21.60 -2.39 -19.13
C ASN A 120 -22.56 -3.30 -18.36
N LYS A 121 -23.04 -2.80 -17.21
CA LYS A 121 -23.96 -3.51 -16.30
C LYS A 121 -23.42 -4.82 -15.70
N LYS A 122 -22.11 -5.06 -15.71
CA LYS A 122 -21.45 -6.24 -15.14
C LYS A 122 -20.24 -5.83 -14.30
N LEU A 123 -19.89 -6.64 -13.30
CA LEU A 123 -18.61 -6.50 -12.60
C LEU A 123 -17.53 -7.27 -13.36
N LYS A 124 -16.40 -6.62 -13.62
CA LYS A 124 -15.22 -7.20 -14.26
C LYS A 124 -14.00 -7.03 -13.37
N ALA A 125 -13.23 -8.10 -13.18
CA ALA A 125 -11.95 -8.01 -12.49
C ALA A 125 -10.94 -7.24 -13.37
N VAL A 126 -10.40 -6.15 -12.83
CA VAL A 126 -9.34 -5.36 -13.48
C VAL A 126 -7.96 -5.68 -12.92
N ALA A 127 -7.90 -6.20 -11.69
CA ALA A 127 -6.72 -6.74 -11.09
C ALA A 127 -7.08 -7.93 -10.19
N SER A 128 -6.18 -8.90 -10.12
CA SER A 128 -6.19 -9.95 -9.11
C SER A 128 -4.77 -10.24 -8.65
N ARG A 129 -4.64 -10.69 -7.40
CA ARG A 129 -3.40 -11.17 -6.82
C ARG A 129 -3.72 -12.41 -5.99
N ARG A 130 -3.09 -13.53 -6.32
CA ARG A 130 -3.08 -14.74 -5.50
C ARG A 130 -1.72 -14.87 -4.83
N THR A 131 -1.71 -15.37 -3.59
CA THR A 131 -0.47 -15.52 -2.82
C THR A 131 0.53 -16.45 -3.48
N SER A 132 0.08 -17.58 -4.04
CA SER A 132 0.92 -18.56 -4.75
C SER A 132 1.73 -17.96 -5.92
N ASN A 133 1.28 -16.84 -6.48
CA ASN A 133 1.88 -16.21 -7.65
C ASN A 133 2.50 -14.84 -7.34
N SER A 134 2.81 -14.54 -6.07
CA SER A 134 3.30 -13.22 -5.67
C SER A 134 4.61 -13.26 -4.88
N GLU A 135 5.40 -12.19 -4.97
CA GLU A 135 6.70 -12.05 -4.28
C GLU A 135 6.58 -12.14 -2.75
N PHE A 136 5.40 -11.82 -2.20
CA PHE A 136 5.15 -11.85 -0.77
C PHE A 136 3.91 -12.66 -0.45
N SER A 137 4.09 -13.69 0.38
CA SER A 137 3.03 -14.41 1.07
C SER A 137 2.81 -13.85 2.49
N GLY A 138 1.74 -14.27 3.15
CA GLY A 138 1.40 -13.84 4.51
C GLY A 138 0.26 -12.83 4.56
N ARG A 139 0.20 -12.04 5.64
CA ARG A 139 -0.84 -11.02 5.83
C ARG A 139 -0.63 -9.86 4.86
N VAL A 140 -1.51 -9.78 3.87
CA VAL A 140 -1.48 -8.78 2.80
C VAL A 140 -2.90 -8.23 2.63
N THR A 141 -3.05 -6.90 2.64
CA THR A 141 -4.37 -6.26 2.49
C THR A 141 -4.26 -4.94 1.75
N ILE A 142 -5.36 -4.48 1.14
CA ILE A 142 -5.46 -3.14 0.58
C ILE A 142 -5.36 -2.12 1.72
N ALA A 143 -4.37 -1.23 1.64
CA ALA A 143 -4.18 -0.19 2.65
C ALA A 143 -5.37 0.77 2.70
N ASN A 144 -5.73 1.25 3.88
CA ASN A 144 -6.91 2.12 4.06
C ASN A 144 -6.77 3.49 3.38
N ALA A 145 -5.53 3.94 3.15
CA ALA A 145 -5.25 5.20 2.47
C ALA A 145 -4.75 4.91 1.05
N GLN A 146 -5.43 5.48 0.05
CA GLN A 146 -5.07 5.40 -1.36
C GLN A 146 -4.83 6.80 -1.91
N LYS A 147 -4.01 6.92 -2.95
CA LYS A 147 -3.70 8.22 -3.55
C LYS A 147 -4.70 8.66 -4.61
N GLY A 148 -5.41 7.72 -5.23
CA GLY A 148 -6.28 8.01 -6.36
C GLY A 148 -5.51 8.39 -7.64
N ASP A 149 -4.25 7.99 -7.77
CA ASP A 149 -3.34 8.36 -8.87
C ASP A 149 -3.14 7.23 -9.91
N GLY A 150 -3.97 6.18 -9.87
CA GLY A 150 -3.85 4.98 -10.69
C GLY A 150 -2.96 3.89 -10.08
N THR A 151 -2.43 4.11 -8.88
CA THR A 151 -1.72 3.08 -8.11
C THR A 151 -2.55 2.52 -6.97
N VAL A 152 -2.31 1.25 -6.66
CA VAL A 152 -2.90 0.53 -5.53
C VAL A 152 -1.84 0.39 -4.45
N THR A 153 -2.10 0.96 -3.29
CA THR A 153 -1.26 0.78 -2.10
C THR A 153 -1.69 -0.47 -1.36
N VAL A 154 -0.81 -1.46 -1.29
CA VAL A 154 -1.01 -2.72 -0.58
C VAL A 154 -0.13 -2.73 0.66
N ARG A 155 -0.73 -3.04 1.80
CA ARG A 155 -0.05 -3.22 3.07
C ARG A 155 0.39 -4.67 3.23
N ILE A 156 1.63 -4.88 3.62
CA ILE A 156 2.23 -6.21 3.77
C ILE A 156 2.89 -6.32 5.14
N ASP A 157 2.58 -7.39 5.87
CA ASP A 157 3.24 -7.77 7.11
C ASP A 157 4.63 -8.34 6.81
N THR A 158 5.64 -7.70 7.37
CA THR A 158 7.03 -8.17 7.46
C THR A 158 7.55 -8.79 6.15
N PRO A 159 7.46 -8.08 5.00
CA PRO A 159 7.87 -8.65 3.71
C PRO A 159 9.35 -8.99 3.64
N TYR A 160 10.15 -8.44 4.55
CA TYR A 160 11.57 -8.75 4.70
C TYR A 160 11.86 -9.04 6.17
N TYR A 161 12.00 -10.32 6.48
CA TYR A 161 12.21 -10.77 7.85
C TYR A 161 13.62 -10.42 8.33
N GLU A 162 13.69 -9.83 9.52
CA GLU A 162 14.92 -9.57 10.27
C GLU A 162 14.58 -9.68 11.75
N THR A 163 15.17 -10.66 12.43
CA THR A 163 14.87 -10.99 13.83
C THR A 163 14.93 -9.75 14.72
N SER A 164 15.87 -8.85 14.44
CA SER A 164 16.06 -7.64 15.25
C SER A 164 14.98 -6.58 15.12
N LEU A 165 14.19 -6.59 14.03
CA LEU A 165 13.06 -5.67 13.84
C LEU A 165 11.74 -6.21 14.38
N GLY A 166 11.61 -7.53 14.52
CA GLY A 166 10.34 -8.21 14.74
C GLY A 166 9.33 -7.88 13.63
N CYS A 167 8.03 -8.05 13.90
CA CYS A 167 6.99 -7.74 12.91
C CYS A 167 6.91 -6.25 12.62
N TYR A 168 6.62 -5.87 11.38
CA TYR A 168 6.32 -4.50 10.96
C TYR A 168 5.51 -4.51 9.67
N PHE A 169 4.72 -3.45 9.41
CA PHE A 169 3.99 -3.33 8.16
C PHE A 169 4.63 -2.29 7.24
N VAL A 170 4.67 -2.58 5.94
CA VAL A 170 5.03 -1.61 4.90
C VAL A 170 3.92 -1.44 3.90
N ASP A 171 3.83 -0.24 3.33
CA ASP A 171 2.88 0.09 2.28
C ASP A 171 3.65 0.09 0.94
N ILE A 172 3.31 -0.84 0.04
CA ILE A 172 3.93 -1.00 -1.28
C ILE A 172 2.94 -0.59 -2.37
N GLN A 173 3.41 0.22 -3.34
CA GLN A 173 2.59 0.64 -4.48
C GLN A 173 2.67 -0.37 -5.63
N TYR A 174 1.51 -0.69 -6.18
CA TYR A 174 1.33 -1.54 -7.34
C TYR A 174 0.59 -0.76 -8.45
N GLN A 175 0.88 -1.11 -9.70
CA GLN A 175 0.11 -0.66 -10.86
C GLN A 175 -0.84 -1.78 -11.29
N ILE A 176 -2.06 -1.40 -11.67
CA ILE A 176 -2.98 -2.32 -12.35
C ILE A 176 -2.51 -2.44 -13.81
N LYS A 177 -2.04 -3.64 -14.20
CA LYS A 177 -1.58 -3.93 -15.57
C LYS A 177 -2.05 -5.30 -15.99
N LYS A 178 -2.70 -5.40 -17.16
CA LYS A 178 -3.13 -6.66 -17.79
C LYS A 178 -3.83 -7.64 -16.83
N GLY A 179 -4.74 -7.14 -15.98
CA GLY A 179 -5.50 -8.00 -15.06
C GLY A 179 -4.78 -8.39 -13.76
N THR A 180 -3.58 -7.85 -13.49
CA THR A 180 -2.80 -8.14 -12.28
C THR A 180 -2.25 -6.87 -11.61
N LEU A 181 -1.75 -7.04 -10.38
CA LEU A 181 -1.01 -6.02 -9.64
C LEU A 181 0.49 -6.19 -9.87
N VAL A 182 1.08 -5.25 -10.60
CA VAL A 182 2.53 -5.22 -10.85
C VAL A 182 3.19 -4.24 -9.88
N LYS A 183 4.11 -4.74 -9.06
CA LYS A 183 4.86 -3.94 -8.10
C LYS A 183 5.57 -2.80 -8.82
N THR A 184 5.45 -1.59 -8.31
CA THR A 184 6.32 -0.49 -8.76
C THR A 184 7.78 -0.81 -8.38
N SER A 185 8.78 -0.16 -8.99
CA SER A 185 10.19 -0.51 -8.73
C SER A 185 10.90 0.26 -7.59
N PRO A 186 10.27 0.77 -6.49
CA PRO A 186 11.07 1.34 -5.42
C PRO A 186 11.78 0.22 -4.66
N THR A 187 13.01 0.50 -4.23
CA THR A 187 13.80 -0.35 -3.33
C THR A 187 13.67 0.10 -1.87
N ILE A 188 12.86 1.16 -1.62
CA ILE A 188 12.63 1.78 -0.33
C ILE A 188 11.11 1.90 -0.15
N TYR A 189 10.61 1.29 0.91
CA TYR A 189 9.19 1.20 1.22
C TYR A 189 8.88 1.99 2.50
N PRO A 190 7.86 2.86 2.48
CA PRO A 190 7.39 3.49 3.70
C PRO A 190 6.80 2.44 4.64
N VAL A 191 7.15 2.57 5.92
CA VAL A 191 6.47 1.83 6.99
C VAL A 191 5.07 2.39 7.15
N SER A 192 4.10 1.53 7.51
CA SER A 192 2.72 1.95 7.62
C SER A 192 2.53 3.04 8.68
N SER A 193 1.49 3.87 8.52
CA SER A 193 1.22 5.02 9.41
C SER A 193 1.16 4.64 10.89
N ASN A 194 0.54 3.49 11.21
CA ASN A 194 0.42 3.00 12.58
C ASN A 194 1.79 2.59 13.11
N TRP A 195 2.57 1.90 12.28
CA TRP A 195 3.86 1.37 12.67
C TRP A 195 4.96 2.44 12.78
N LYS A 196 4.80 3.58 12.08
CA LYS A 196 5.65 4.77 12.26
C LYS A 196 5.56 5.41 13.63
N LYS A 197 4.54 5.05 14.43
CA LYS A 197 4.35 5.54 15.80
C LYS A 197 4.91 4.56 16.84
N SER A 198 5.22 3.33 16.44
CA SER A 198 5.74 2.30 17.34
C SER A 198 7.20 2.60 17.72
N PRO A 199 7.52 2.67 19.04
CA PRO A 199 8.87 2.93 19.51
C PRO A 199 9.77 1.69 19.38
N TYR A 200 11.03 1.92 19.08
CA TYR A 200 12.11 0.94 19.09
C TYR A 200 13.21 1.41 20.04
N THR A 201 13.52 0.60 21.05
CA THR A 201 14.55 0.93 22.05
C THR A 201 15.89 0.30 21.65
N LEU A 202 16.95 1.12 21.63
CA LEU A 202 18.28 0.66 21.24
C LEU A 202 18.92 -0.21 22.33
N SER A 203 19.39 -1.41 21.97
CA SER A 203 20.10 -2.31 22.90
C SER A 203 21.56 -1.93 23.16
N LYS A 204 22.13 -1.10 22.30
CA LYS A 204 23.51 -0.59 22.35
C LYS A 204 23.58 0.80 21.74
N GLN A 205 24.71 1.48 21.90
CA GLN A 205 24.96 2.72 21.18
C GLN A 205 24.98 2.46 19.67
N VAL A 206 24.33 3.32 18.88
CA VAL A 206 24.23 3.19 17.42
C VAL A 206 24.51 4.53 16.76
N THR A 207 25.36 4.51 15.73
CA THR A 207 25.58 5.65 14.83
C THR A 207 24.79 5.44 13.54
N PHE A 208 23.97 6.43 13.20
CA PHE A 208 23.16 6.46 11.99
C PHE A 208 23.83 7.31 10.92
N THR A 209 23.57 6.99 9.66
CA THR A 209 24.12 7.71 8.49
C THR A 209 23.07 8.58 7.81
N THR A 210 23.50 9.60 7.06
CA THR A 210 22.59 10.51 6.35
C THR A 210 21.89 9.83 5.16
N THR A 211 22.53 8.83 4.57
CA THR A 211 22.06 8.12 3.37
C THR A 211 22.20 6.62 3.56
N ARG A 212 21.31 5.85 2.94
CA ARG A 212 21.25 4.38 3.03
C ARG A 212 22.60 3.67 2.80
N THR A 213 23.37 4.09 1.79
CA THR A 213 24.62 3.44 1.36
C THR A 213 25.88 4.26 1.69
N GLY A 214 25.73 5.40 2.36
CA GLY A 214 26.84 6.30 2.66
C GLY A 214 27.40 6.09 4.07
N THR A 215 28.58 6.66 4.32
CA THR A 215 29.31 6.57 5.59
C THR A 215 29.19 7.83 6.45
N LYS A 216 28.67 8.94 5.89
CA LYS A 216 28.53 10.21 6.61
C LYS A 216 27.56 10.06 7.79
N LYS A 217 28.07 10.34 9.00
CA LYS A 217 27.28 10.35 10.24
C LYS A 217 26.15 11.37 10.17
N ALA A 218 24.94 10.93 10.51
CA ALA A 218 23.79 11.80 10.79
C ALA A 218 23.73 12.15 12.29
N PHE A 219 23.75 11.13 13.14
CA PHE A 219 23.76 11.27 14.60
C PHE A 219 24.14 9.94 15.26
N THR A 220 24.40 9.99 16.56
CA THR A 220 24.68 8.82 17.40
C THR A 220 23.72 8.85 18.58
N LEU A 221 23.17 7.69 18.93
CA LEU A 221 22.28 7.53 20.08
C LEU A 221 22.84 6.47 21.02
N ALA A 222 22.69 6.68 22.33
CA ALA A 222 23.11 5.76 23.37
C ALA A 222 22.14 4.57 23.52
N LYS A 223 22.57 3.52 24.24
CA LYS A 223 21.71 2.42 24.68
C LYS A 223 20.50 2.97 25.46
N GLY A 224 19.33 2.37 25.27
CA GLY A 224 18.08 2.78 25.93
C GLY A 224 17.34 3.94 25.26
N GLN A 225 17.95 4.62 24.29
CA GLN A 225 17.24 5.67 23.54
C GLN A 225 16.25 5.09 22.53
N VAL A 226 15.19 5.85 22.26
CA VAL A 226 14.07 5.43 21.42
C VAL A 226 14.14 6.06 20.03
N VAL A 227 13.85 5.25 19.01
CA VAL A 227 13.66 5.65 17.63
C VAL A 227 12.34 5.10 17.08
N TYR A 228 11.86 5.65 15.96
CA TYR A 228 10.65 5.20 15.27
C TYR A 228 10.98 4.78 13.85
N LEU A 229 10.51 3.61 13.44
CA LEU A 229 10.77 3.10 12.09
C LEU A 229 10.02 3.95 11.05
N ASN A 230 10.71 4.44 10.02
CA ASN A 230 10.13 5.31 8.99
C ASN A 230 10.07 4.64 7.61
N LYS A 231 11.16 3.99 7.19
CA LYS A 231 11.27 3.30 5.90
C LYS A 231 12.10 2.04 6.03
N VAL A 232 11.84 1.07 5.17
CA VAL A 232 12.62 -0.17 5.03
C VAL A 232 13.08 -0.29 3.59
N SER A 233 14.32 -0.73 3.36
CA SER A 233 14.88 -0.89 2.01
C SER A 233 15.44 -2.28 1.78
N CYS A 234 15.01 -2.90 0.67
CA CYS A 234 15.42 -4.23 0.20
C CYS A 234 15.31 -4.38 -1.34
N LYS A 235 16.35 -4.92 -2.01
CA LYS A 235 16.32 -5.67 -3.30
C LYS A 235 17.72 -6.23 -3.62
N LYS A 236 17.78 -7.37 -4.34
CA LYS A 236 19.00 -8.10 -4.78
C LYS A 236 20.00 -7.13 -5.43
N GLU A 237 21.26 -6.95 -5.00
CA GLU A 237 22.27 -7.85 -4.41
C GLU A 237 22.94 -7.30 -3.12
N GLY A 238 23.51 -8.16 -2.25
CA GLY A 238 24.36 -7.78 -1.09
C GLY A 238 23.77 -7.90 0.33
N THR A 239 22.60 -8.57 0.43
CA THR A 239 22.02 -9.25 1.61
C THR A 239 22.01 -8.52 2.97
N THR A 240 21.49 -7.30 3.02
CA THR A 240 21.18 -6.67 4.32
C THR A 240 20.00 -5.71 4.25
N ILE A 241 19.07 -5.83 5.19
CA ILE A 241 17.96 -4.89 5.36
C ILE A 241 18.51 -3.56 5.87
N SER A 242 18.12 -2.45 5.24
CA SER A 242 18.44 -1.12 5.75
C SER A 242 17.16 -0.41 6.17
N ILE A 243 17.19 0.22 7.33
CA ILE A 243 16.08 1.00 7.86
C ILE A 243 16.42 2.47 7.91
N GLN A 244 15.41 3.31 7.70
CA GLN A 244 15.45 4.70 8.12
C GLN A 244 14.61 4.83 9.38
N VAL A 245 15.17 5.48 10.39
CA VAL A 245 14.45 5.79 11.63
C VAL A 245 14.30 7.30 11.81
N ARG A 246 13.36 7.68 12.68
CA ARG A 246 13.12 9.05 13.13
C ARG A 246 13.30 9.13 14.65
N THR A 247 13.98 10.15 15.16
CA THR A 247 14.04 10.44 16.61
C THR A 247 12.78 11.17 17.08
N ARG A 248 12.57 11.29 18.40
CA ARG A 248 11.49 12.15 18.95
C ARG A 248 11.60 13.61 18.50
N SER A 249 12.82 14.13 18.34
CA SER A 249 13.11 15.46 17.81
C SER A 249 12.99 15.58 16.28
N GLY A 250 12.58 14.52 15.57
CA GLY A 250 12.35 14.53 14.14
C GLY A 250 13.58 14.28 13.26
N LYS A 251 14.77 14.04 13.83
CA LYS A 251 15.98 13.73 13.05
C LYS A 251 15.83 12.38 12.34
N LEU A 252 16.25 12.32 11.07
CA LEU A 252 16.19 11.12 10.24
C LEU A 252 17.59 10.54 10.03
N GLY A 253 17.72 9.22 10.14
CA GLY A 253 18.99 8.52 9.97
C GLY A 253 18.79 7.12 9.44
N TRP A 254 19.75 6.64 8.66
CA TRP A 254 19.78 5.30 8.10
C TRP A 254 20.67 4.37 8.93
N LEU A 255 20.29 3.10 8.98
CA LEU A 255 21.05 2.02 9.59
C LEU A 255 20.95 0.77 8.72
N LYS A 256 22.10 0.17 8.42
CA LYS A 256 22.19 -1.16 7.81
C LYS A 256 22.13 -2.21 8.93
N LEU A 257 21.16 -3.11 8.89
CA LEU A 257 20.91 -4.11 9.93
C LEU A 257 21.77 -5.34 9.75
N LYS A 258 22.98 -5.33 10.34
CA LYS A 258 23.84 -6.52 10.45
C LYS A 258 24.16 -6.75 11.94
N ASN A 259 23.67 -7.85 12.52
CA ASN A 259 23.92 -8.21 13.93
C ASN A 259 23.54 -7.06 14.91
N PHE A 260 22.40 -6.42 14.68
CA PHE A 260 21.79 -5.49 15.64
C PHE A 260 20.67 -6.22 16.38
N ASN A 261 20.39 -5.83 17.61
CA ASN A 261 19.18 -6.23 18.32
C ASN A 261 18.45 -4.94 18.71
N PHE A 262 17.18 -4.79 18.38
CA PHE A 262 16.34 -3.79 19.03
C PHE A 262 15.54 -4.49 20.13
N TYR A 263 15.34 -3.82 21.26
CA TYR A 263 14.28 -4.25 22.17
C TYR A 263 12.98 -3.66 21.64
N LYS A 264 12.10 -4.55 21.18
CA LYS A 264 10.72 -4.21 20.83
C LYS A 264 9.89 -4.39 22.10
N GLU A 265 9.26 -3.33 22.58
CA GLU A 265 8.10 -3.52 23.47
C GLU A 265 7.02 -4.19 22.62
N ALA A 266 6.60 -5.40 23.04
CA ALA A 266 5.60 -6.17 22.34
C ALA A 266 4.30 -5.36 22.21
N TYR A 267 3.79 -5.21 21.00
CA TYR A 267 2.39 -4.86 20.81
C TYR A 267 1.59 -6.16 20.80
N ALA A 268 0.59 -6.24 21.68
CA ALA A 268 -0.51 -7.19 21.53
C ALA A 268 -1.24 -6.88 20.21
N TRP A 269 -1.67 -7.93 19.52
CA TRP A 269 -2.52 -7.86 18.33
C TRP A 269 -3.73 -6.98 18.63
N GLY A 270 -3.98 -5.98 17.80
CA GLY A 270 -5.17 -5.13 17.84
C GLY A 270 -5.74 -4.98 16.45
#